data_AF-A0A0W0R681-F1
#
_entry.id   AF-A0A0W0R681-F1
#
_cell.length_a   1.000
_cell.length_b   1.000
_cell.length_c   1.000
_cell.angle_alpha   90.00
_cell.angle_beta   90.00
_cell.angle_gamma   90.00
#
_symmetry.space_group_name_H-M   'P 1'
#
loop_
_entity.id
_entity.type
_entity.pdbx_description
1 polymer ?
#
loop_
_entity_poly.entity_id
_entity_poly.type
_entity_poly.pdbx_seq_one_letter_code
_entity_poly.pdbx_strand_id
1 'polypeptide(L)'
;MKKFLFNFAFIALFLISLNFSVFASKNMEQEADKTIIPLYRMLENKSPLPMNRRLEFISEQFLNKPYLLGALGEGTNGDFDQFPLYRVDSFDCETYVDTVLALALAKDLSSFKSYIRKIRYQDGVVSYTSRNHFTSIDWNLNNQHFGYLEDITNDITLDKKPVAEIATALIEKPNWYQHLPIDNVRLLKNDPNLQKLKWAELKYKGSKLSNQISHIPYLPLNKLFDSKEKANNALFKQIPNGAIIEIVRPNWQLRDKIGTNLNVSHMGFAFWINGVLVFRQASSNFSKTIDVSLIDYLREALKSPTIKGINIQIVKPQEPTK
;
A
#
# COMPACT_ATOMS: atom_id res chain seq x y z
N MET A 1 24.84 14.43 -11.78
CA MET A 1 24.46 13.22 -11.03
C MET A 1 24.57 13.50 -9.54
N LYS A 2 23.48 13.90 -8.87
CA LYS A 2 23.47 14.02 -7.41
C LYS A 2 23.48 12.60 -6.85
N LYS A 3 24.51 12.26 -6.06
CA LYS A 3 24.63 10.97 -5.38
C LYS A 3 23.42 10.81 -4.43
N PHE A 4 22.63 9.78 -4.68
CA PHE A 4 21.53 9.38 -3.81
C PHE A 4 22.11 8.63 -2.61
N LEU A 5 22.15 9.28 -1.44
CA LEU A 5 22.41 8.62 -0.16
C LEU A 5 21.07 8.15 0.38
N PHE A 6 20.67 6.92 0.04
CA PHE A 6 19.51 6.26 0.64
C PHE A 6 19.91 5.67 1.99
N ASN A 7 19.72 6.43 3.07
CA ASN A 7 19.71 5.84 4.40
C ASN A 7 18.42 5.01 4.55
N PHE A 8 18.50 3.71 4.32
CA PHE A 8 17.48 2.73 4.76
C PHE A 8 17.52 2.51 6.28
N ALA A 9 17.81 3.57 7.03
CA ALA A 9 17.74 3.57 8.48
C ALA A 9 16.26 3.51 8.88
N PHE A 10 15.97 2.66 9.87
CA PHE A 10 14.74 2.73 10.65
C PHE A 10 14.60 4.17 11.16
N ILE A 11 13.78 4.97 10.48
CA ILE A 11 13.32 6.20 11.11
C ILE A 11 12.06 5.81 11.87
N ALA A 12 12.23 5.54 13.15
CA ALA A 12 11.17 5.78 14.12
C ALA A 12 10.89 7.30 14.06
N LEU A 13 10.04 7.70 13.11
CA LEU A 13 9.59 9.08 13.00
C LEU A 13 8.58 9.27 14.12
N PHE A 14 9.00 10.04 15.13
CA PHE A 14 8.11 10.60 16.12
C PHE A 14 6.92 11.25 15.40
N LEU A 15 5.73 10.69 15.62
CA LEU A 15 4.47 11.30 15.24
C LEU A 15 4.38 12.64 15.97
N ILE A 16 4.48 13.74 15.22
CA ILE A 16 4.05 15.03 15.74
C ILE A 16 2.54 14.92 15.93
N SER A 17 2.08 14.97 17.18
CA SER A 17 0.67 14.92 17.55
C SER A 17 -0.03 16.19 17.07
N LEU A 18 -0.46 16.17 15.80
CA LEU A 18 -1.41 17.15 15.30
C LEU A 18 -2.75 16.91 16.02
N ASN A 19 -3.22 17.91 16.75
CA ASN A 19 -4.55 17.91 17.34
C ASN A 19 -5.59 17.85 16.20
N PHE A 20 -6.11 16.66 15.93
CA PHE A 20 -7.09 16.40 14.88
C PHE A 20 -8.50 16.61 15.43
N SER A 21 -9.31 17.43 14.76
CA SER A 21 -10.70 17.71 15.15
C SER A 21 -11.70 17.00 14.23
N VAL A 22 -12.93 16.79 14.72
CA VAL A 22 -14.04 16.17 13.94
C VAL A 22 -14.28 16.92 12.63
N PHE A 23 -14.22 18.26 12.71
CA PHE A 23 -14.34 19.12 11.55
C PHE A 23 -13.20 18.86 10.56
N ALA A 24 -11.95 18.73 11.02
CA ALA A 24 -10.81 18.45 10.13
C ALA A 24 -10.95 17.12 9.38
N SER A 25 -11.34 16.02 10.04
CA SER A 25 -11.49 14.71 9.39
C SER A 25 -12.65 14.67 8.39
N LYS A 26 -13.85 15.16 8.77
CA LYS A 26 -14.99 15.28 7.85
C LYS A 26 -14.69 16.22 6.69
N ASN A 27 -14.02 17.33 6.96
CA ASN A 27 -13.62 18.26 5.92
C ASN A 27 -12.61 17.63 4.95
N MET A 28 -11.67 16.80 5.42
CA MET A 28 -10.73 16.10 4.53
C MET A 28 -11.46 15.21 3.51
N GLU A 29 -12.47 14.45 3.95
CA GLU A 29 -13.29 13.65 3.04
C GLU A 29 -14.10 14.54 2.08
N GLN A 30 -14.66 15.66 2.54
CA GLN A 30 -15.38 16.61 1.69
C GLN A 30 -14.47 17.35 0.69
N GLU A 31 -13.25 17.69 1.08
CA GLU A 31 -12.24 18.26 0.18
C GLU A 31 -11.76 17.21 -0.85
N ALA A 32 -11.68 15.94 -0.44
CA ALA A 32 -11.41 14.86 -1.37
C ALA A 32 -12.54 14.70 -2.40
N ASP A 33 -13.81 14.77 -1.98
CA ASP A 33 -14.96 14.72 -2.89
C ASP A 33 -14.87 15.82 -3.97
N LYS A 34 -14.44 17.03 -3.63
CA LYS A 34 -14.24 18.15 -4.58
C LYS A 34 -13.16 17.89 -5.62
N THR A 35 -12.22 16.99 -5.35
CA THR A 35 -11.19 16.57 -6.31
C THR A 35 -11.64 15.36 -7.13
N ILE A 36 -12.31 14.41 -6.48
CA ILE A 36 -12.73 13.13 -7.08
C ILE A 36 -13.87 13.34 -8.08
N ILE A 37 -14.84 14.22 -7.80
CA ILE A 37 -15.96 14.49 -8.71
C ILE A 37 -15.47 15.03 -10.07
N PRO A 38 -14.62 16.07 -10.14
CA PRO A 38 -14.03 16.52 -11.40
C PRO A 38 -13.18 15.45 -12.08
N LEU A 39 -12.43 14.64 -11.33
CA LEU A 39 -11.64 13.53 -11.88
C LEU A 39 -12.54 12.53 -12.65
N TYR A 40 -13.70 12.17 -12.09
CA TYR A 40 -14.65 11.30 -12.80
C TYR A 40 -15.22 11.97 -14.05
N ARG A 41 -15.56 13.27 -14.00
CA ARG A 41 -15.97 14.00 -15.21
C ARG A 41 -14.88 14.02 -16.29
N MET A 42 -13.62 14.16 -15.90
CA MET A 42 -12.48 14.07 -16.83
C MET A 42 -12.33 12.68 -17.44
N LEU A 43 -12.63 11.62 -16.68
CA LEU A 43 -12.62 10.25 -17.17
C LEU A 43 -13.80 9.93 -18.08
N GLU A 44 -14.99 10.48 -17.82
CA GLU A 44 -16.20 10.33 -18.66
C GLU A 44 -16.06 11.06 -20.00
N ASN A 45 -15.40 12.22 -20.02
CA ASN A 45 -15.16 12.99 -21.24
C ASN A 45 -14.07 12.38 -22.14
N LYS A 46 -13.40 11.31 -21.69
CA LYS A 46 -12.45 10.53 -22.50
C LYS A 46 -13.13 9.30 -23.07
N SER A 47 -12.63 8.79 -24.20
CA SER A 47 -12.98 7.44 -24.64
C SER A 47 -12.66 6.44 -23.51
N PRO A 48 -13.48 5.38 -23.32
CA PRO A 48 -13.25 4.38 -22.28
C PRO A 48 -11.79 3.92 -22.26
N LEU A 49 -11.11 4.17 -21.15
CA LEU A 49 -9.71 3.78 -20.97
C LEU A 49 -9.67 2.34 -20.46
N PRO A 50 -8.86 1.45 -21.06
CA PRO A 50 -8.60 0.15 -20.46
C PRO A 50 -7.98 0.34 -19.07
N MET A 51 -8.20 -0.63 -18.17
CA MET A 51 -7.86 -0.50 -16.75
C MET A 51 -6.42 -0.04 -16.50
N ASN A 52 -5.44 -0.55 -17.24
CA ASN A 52 -4.04 -0.15 -17.12
C ASN A 52 -3.80 1.34 -17.41
N ARG A 53 -4.43 1.90 -18.45
CA ARG A 53 -4.35 3.33 -18.81
C ARG A 53 -5.16 4.19 -17.84
N ARG A 54 -6.26 3.65 -17.31
CA ARG A 54 -7.06 4.29 -16.26
C ARG A 54 -6.25 4.44 -14.97
N LEU A 55 -5.55 3.39 -14.52
CA LEU A 55 -4.62 3.42 -13.38
C LEU A 55 -3.49 4.44 -13.59
N GLU A 56 -2.86 4.43 -14.77
CA GLU A 56 -1.78 5.36 -15.12
C GLU A 56 -2.25 6.82 -15.05
N PHE A 57 -3.40 7.12 -15.65
CA PHE A 57 -3.97 8.47 -15.65
C PHE A 57 -4.36 8.95 -14.25
N ILE A 58 -5.04 8.10 -13.47
CA ILE A 58 -5.50 8.43 -12.11
C ILE A 58 -4.31 8.63 -11.18
N SER A 59 -3.36 7.70 -11.18
CA SER A 59 -2.17 7.76 -10.32
C SER A 59 -1.33 9.02 -10.57
N GLU A 60 -1.28 9.49 -11.83
CA GLU A 60 -0.57 10.71 -12.23
C GLU A 60 -1.15 11.98 -11.58
N GLN A 61 -2.47 12.06 -11.38
CA GLN A 61 -3.12 13.23 -10.78
C GLN A 61 -2.68 13.48 -9.33
N PHE A 62 -2.11 12.44 -8.71
CA PHE A 62 -1.68 12.44 -7.33
C PHE A 62 -0.16 12.43 -7.19
N LEU A 63 0.62 12.76 -8.22
CA LEU A 63 2.06 12.99 -8.11
C LEU A 63 2.37 14.25 -7.31
N ASN A 64 3.52 14.26 -6.63
CA ASN A 64 4.01 15.31 -5.73
C ASN A 64 3.13 15.60 -4.50
N LYS A 65 2.17 14.74 -4.16
CA LYS A 65 1.40 14.83 -2.93
C LYS A 65 2.29 14.43 -1.74
N PRO A 66 2.27 15.18 -0.63
CA PRO A 66 3.06 14.87 0.56
C PRO A 66 2.91 13.43 1.05
N TYR A 67 4.02 12.89 1.55
CA TYR A 67 4.00 11.64 2.29
C TYR A 67 3.44 11.86 3.70
N LEU A 68 2.48 11.04 4.12
CA LEU A 68 1.94 11.03 5.48
C LEU A 68 1.76 9.59 5.95
N LEU A 69 2.56 9.17 6.92
CA LEU A 69 2.42 7.84 7.53
C LEU A 69 1.07 7.70 8.24
N GLY A 70 0.33 6.63 7.94
CA GLY A 70 -0.98 6.40 8.52
C GLY A 70 -2.00 7.42 8.02
N ALA A 71 -1.99 7.70 6.71
CA ALA A 71 -2.77 8.80 6.12
C ALA A 71 -4.29 8.69 6.36
N LEU A 72 -4.78 7.46 6.57
CA LEU A 72 -6.20 7.11 6.68
C LEU A 72 -6.54 6.39 7.99
N GLY A 73 -7.82 6.41 8.37
CA GLY A 73 -8.41 5.72 9.52
C GLY A 73 -9.79 5.13 9.18
N GLU A 74 -10.63 4.93 10.20
CA GLU A 74 -12.04 4.45 10.10
C GLU A 74 -13.07 5.58 9.85
N GLY A 75 -12.62 6.82 9.68
CA GLY A 75 -13.50 7.99 9.54
C GLY A 75 -14.02 8.51 10.87
N THR A 76 -14.86 9.55 10.83
CA THR A 76 -15.27 10.28 12.05
C THR A 76 -16.00 9.45 13.09
N ASN A 77 -16.60 8.32 12.67
CA ASN A 77 -17.34 7.41 13.54
C ASN A 77 -16.50 6.18 13.93
N GLY A 78 -15.21 6.17 13.64
CA GLY A 78 -14.29 5.10 14.02
C GLY A 78 -14.17 4.94 15.53
N ASP A 79 -14.09 3.69 15.98
CA ASP A 79 -13.95 3.36 17.41
C ASP A 79 -12.56 3.65 17.99
N PHE A 80 -11.53 3.52 17.14
CA PHE A 80 -10.12 3.56 17.57
C PHE A 80 -9.33 4.64 16.83
N ASP A 81 -9.53 4.78 15.53
CA ASP A 81 -8.78 5.70 14.71
C ASP A 81 -9.70 6.49 13.77
N GLN A 82 -9.91 7.76 14.13
CA GLN A 82 -10.88 8.66 13.52
C GLN A 82 -10.28 9.57 12.43
N PHE A 83 -9.10 9.21 11.92
CA PHE A 83 -8.60 9.75 10.65
C PHE A 83 -9.55 9.39 9.49
N PRO A 84 -9.57 10.17 8.40
CA PRO A 84 -10.57 10.02 7.34
C PRO A 84 -10.49 8.66 6.65
N LEU A 85 -11.62 8.18 6.11
CA LEU A 85 -11.67 6.93 5.33
C LEU A 85 -10.91 7.02 4.01
N TYR A 86 -10.83 8.22 3.44
CA TYR A 86 -10.12 8.55 2.22
C TYR A 86 -9.71 10.02 2.25
N ARG A 87 -8.61 10.33 1.55
CA ARG A 87 -8.12 11.67 1.30
C ARG A 87 -7.30 11.68 0.01
N VAL A 88 -7.01 12.85 -0.53
CA VAL A 88 -6.26 13.01 -1.80
C VAL A 88 -5.16 14.06 -1.75
N ASP A 89 -4.93 14.63 -0.58
CA ASP A 89 -3.92 15.66 -0.30
C ASP A 89 -2.60 15.07 0.21
N SER A 90 -2.58 13.86 0.77
CA SER A 90 -1.37 13.18 1.23
C SER A 90 -1.57 11.66 1.31
N PHE A 91 -0.49 10.90 1.19
CA PHE A 91 -0.53 9.44 1.20
C PHE A 91 0.69 8.81 1.89
N ASP A 92 0.53 7.61 2.44
CA ASP A 92 1.61 6.64 2.55
C ASP A 92 1.55 5.66 1.37
N CYS A 93 2.44 4.66 1.34
CA CYS A 93 2.55 3.75 0.20
C CYS A 93 1.30 2.91 -0.03
N GLU A 94 0.68 2.39 1.03
CA GLU A 94 -0.53 1.57 0.94
C GLU A 94 -1.74 2.44 0.59
N THR A 95 -1.95 3.54 1.31
CA THR A 95 -3.11 4.42 1.08
C THR A 95 -3.09 5.08 -0.31
N TYR A 96 -1.91 5.27 -0.91
CA TYR A 96 -1.78 5.68 -2.30
C TYR A 96 -2.29 4.59 -3.26
N VAL A 97 -1.86 3.34 -3.08
CA VAL A 97 -2.29 2.21 -3.90
C VAL A 97 -3.79 1.96 -3.72
N ASP A 98 -4.29 1.94 -2.49
CA ASP A 98 -5.71 1.80 -2.17
C ASP A 98 -6.58 2.83 -2.89
N THR A 99 -6.17 4.10 -2.80
CA THR A 99 -6.96 5.21 -3.37
C THR A 99 -6.99 5.14 -4.89
N VAL A 100 -5.83 4.91 -5.53
CA VAL A 100 -5.75 4.78 -6.99
C VAL A 100 -6.53 3.56 -7.47
N LEU A 101 -6.39 2.41 -6.80
CA LEU A 101 -7.10 1.17 -7.13
C LEU A 101 -8.62 1.37 -7.01
N ALA A 102 -9.09 1.95 -5.89
CA ALA A 102 -10.50 2.22 -5.67
C ALA A 102 -11.07 3.16 -6.74
N LEU A 103 -10.34 4.23 -7.09
CA LEU A 103 -10.77 5.19 -8.10
C LEU A 103 -10.84 4.54 -9.49
N ALA A 104 -9.88 3.65 -9.81
CA ALA A 104 -9.82 2.95 -11.08
C ALA A 104 -10.94 1.92 -11.22
N LEU A 105 -11.27 1.19 -10.16
CA LEU A 105 -12.36 0.20 -10.15
C LEU A 105 -13.76 0.85 -10.17
N ALA A 106 -13.90 2.04 -9.59
CA ALA A 106 -15.16 2.76 -9.51
C ALA A 106 -15.47 3.59 -10.78
N LYS A 107 -16.76 3.84 -11.02
CA LYS A 107 -17.25 4.74 -12.08
C LYS A 107 -17.55 6.15 -11.60
N ASP A 108 -17.82 6.33 -10.32
CA ASP A 108 -18.26 7.59 -9.72
C ASP A 108 -17.88 7.66 -8.24
N LEU A 109 -18.20 8.78 -7.59
CA LEU A 109 -17.86 9.01 -6.19
C LEU A 109 -18.53 7.99 -5.24
N SER A 110 -19.76 7.56 -5.54
CA SER A 110 -20.50 6.61 -4.70
C SER A 110 -19.85 5.23 -4.73
N SER A 111 -19.57 4.74 -5.93
CA SER A 111 -18.86 3.47 -6.14
C SER A 111 -17.42 3.54 -5.60
N PHE A 112 -16.73 4.68 -5.70
CA PHE A 112 -15.42 4.88 -5.07
C PHE A 112 -15.48 4.68 -3.55
N LYS A 113 -16.45 5.30 -2.87
CA LYS A 113 -16.63 5.15 -1.41
C LYS A 113 -16.93 3.71 -1.00
N SER A 114 -17.56 2.93 -1.88
CA SER A 114 -17.76 1.48 -1.71
C SER A 114 -16.43 0.72 -1.87
N TYR A 115 -15.71 0.95 -2.97
CA TYR A 115 -14.46 0.26 -3.28
C TYR A 115 -13.36 0.53 -2.27
N ILE A 116 -13.17 1.78 -1.82
CA ILE A 116 -12.14 2.10 -0.84
C ILE A 116 -12.36 1.38 0.49
N ARG A 117 -13.63 1.11 0.87
CA ARG A 117 -13.94 0.29 2.06
C ARG A 117 -13.64 -1.18 1.81
N LYS A 118 -14.06 -1.73 0.67
CA LYS A 118 -13.84 -3.15 0.33
C LYS A 118 -12.37 -3.50 0.15
N ILE A 119 -11.56 -2.57 -0.36
CA ILE A 119 -10.11 -2.75 -0.53
C ILE A 119 -9.38 -2.70 0.82
N ARG A 120 -9.78 -1.77 1.70
CA ARG A 120 -9.08 -1.51 2.96
C ARG A 120 -9.54 -2.37 4.13
N TYR A 121 -10.74 -2.93 4.07
CA TYR A 121 -11.34 -3.67 5.17
C TYR A 121 -11.90 -5.00 4.69
N GLN A 122 -11.63 -6.07 5.44
CA GLN A 122 -12.23 -7.38 5.24
C GLN A 122 -13.76 -7.26 5.15
N ASP A 123 -14.33 -7.84 4.09
CA ASP A 123 -15.76 -7.79 3.75
C ASP A 123 -16.35 -6.36 3.64
N GLY A 124 -15.51 -5.33 3.53
CA GLY A 124 -15.92 -3.92 3.56
C GLY A 124 -16.43 -3.43 4.92
N VAL A 125 -16.26 -4.21 5.99
CA VAL A 125 -16.71 -3.87 7.34
C VAL A 125 -15.68 -2.94 7.98
N VAL A 126 -16.01 -1.67 8.16
CA VAL A 126 -15.06 -0.67 8.71
C VAL A 126 -14.85 -0.88 10.21
N SER A 127 -13.66 -1.37 10.58
CA SER A 127 -13.17 -1.41 11.96
C SER A 127 -11.64 -1.54 11.96
N TYR A 128 -10.97 -1.18 13.05
CA TYR A 128 -9.51 -1.35 13.13
C TYR A 128 -9.10 -2.82 12.98
N THR A 129 -9.88 -3.75 13.54
CA THR A 129 -9.55 -5.19 13.52
C THR A 129 -9.81 -5.87 12.18
N SER A 130 -10.69 -5.30 11.35
CA SER A 130 -10.96 -5.78 9.99
C SER A 130 -10.14 -5.02 8.93
N ARG A 131 -9.43 -3.95 9.30
CA ARG A 131 -8.55 -3.22 8.39
C ARG A 131 -7.41 -4.14 7.93
N ASN A 132 -7.08 -4.08 6.65
CA ASN A 132 -6.06 -4.91 6.01
C ASN A 132 -4.63 -4.44 6.36
N HIS A 133 -4.22 -4.56 7.63
CA HIS A 133 -2.93 -4.03 8.12
C HIS A 133 -1.69 -4.77 7.59
N PHE A 134 -1.82 -6.07 7.31
CA PHE A 134 -0.71 -6.88 6.85
C PHE A 134 -0.86 -7.17 5.36
N THR A 135 -0.04 -6.53 4.53
CA THR A 135 -0.11 -6.65 3.07
C THR A 135 -0.27 -8.11 2.62
N SER A 136 0.62 -9.01 3.06
CA SER A 136 0.60 -10.40 2.58
C SER A 136 -0.60 -11.24 3.00
N ILE A 137 -1.11 -11.09 4.23
CA ILE A 137 -2.13 -12.02 4.79
C ILE A 137 -3.52 -11.39 4.89
N ASP A 138 -3.62 -10.07 4.80
CA ASP A 138 -4.89 -9.35 4.81
C ASP A 138 -5.14 -8.74 3.45
N TRP A 139 -4.30 -7.79 3.02
CA TRP A 139 -4.56 -6.99 1.82
C TRP A 139 -4.55 -7.83 0.55
N ASN A 140 -3.47 -8.60 0.31
CA ASN A 140 -3.33 -9.45 -0.87
C ASN A 140 -4.42 -10.52 -0.88
N LEU A 141 -4.60 -11.25 0.24
CA LEU A 141 -5.58 -12.34 0.29
C LEU A 141 -7.01 -11.84 0.08
N ASN A 142 -7.41 -10.75 0.74
CA ASN A 142 -8.77 -10.23 0.62
C ASN A 142 -9.01 -9.65 -0.78
N ASN A 143 -8.11 -8.83 -1.31
CA ASN A 143 -8.29 -8.23 -2.64
C ASN A 143 -8.22 -9.26 -3.78
N GLN A 144 -7.46 -10.34 -3.63
CA GLN A 144 -7.49 -11.48 -4.56
C GLN A 144 -8.78 -12.29 -4.42
N HIS A 145 -9.24 -12.54 -3.19
CA HIS A 145 -10.48 -13.27 -2.92
C HIS A 145 -11.69 -12.58 -3.55
N PHE A 146 -11.78 -11.25 -3.46
CA PHE A 146 -12.83 -10.46 -4.10
C PHE A 146 -12.63 -10.26 -5.62
N GLY A 147 -11.55 -10.81 -6.19
CA GLY A 147 -11.27 -10.74 -7.62
C GLY A 147 -10.84 -9.37 -8.11
N TYR A 148 -10.34 -8.50 -7.23
CA TYR A 148 -9.77 -7.20 -7.62
C TYR A 148 -8.34 -7.36 -8.13
N LEU A 149 -7.58 -8.27 -7.53
CA LEU A 149 -6.18 -8.49 -7.83
C LEU A 149 -5.88 -9.95 -8.21
N GLU A 150 -4.80 -10.14 -8.92
CA GLU A 150 -4.24 -11.44 -9.27
C GLU A 150 -2.71 -11.38 -9.19
N ASP A 151 -2.11 -12.32 -8.46
CA ASP A 151 -0.65 -12.45 -8.37
C ASP A 151 -0.11 -13.20 -9.58
N ILE A 152 0.73 -12.51 -10.36
CA ILE A 152 1.32 -13.04 -11.60
C ILE A 152 2.82 -13.30 -11.44
N THR A 153 3.34 -13.29 -10.21
CA THR A 153 4.77 -13.39 -9.96
C THR A 153 5.35 -14.70 -10.51
N ASN A 154 4.59 -15.79 -10.42
CA ASN A 154 4.99 -17.09 -10.96
C ASN A 154 4.91 -17.17 -12.49
N ASP A 155 4.19 -16.25 -13.14
CA ASP A 155 4.05 -16.21 -14.60
C ASP A 155 5.27 -15.55 -15.26
N ILE A 156 6.09 -14.84 -14.49
CA ILE A 156 7.33 -14.25 -14.97
C ILE A 156 8.40 -15.34 -15.05
N THR A 157 8.83 -15.63 -16.27
CA THR A 157 9.71 -16.78 -16.55
C THR A 157 11.03 -16.37 -17.20
N LEU A 158 12.06 -17.20 -16.99
CA LEU A 158 13.29 -17.20 -17.78
C LEU A 158 13.42 -18.57 -18.43
N ASP A 159 13.67 -18.62 -19.74
CA ASP A 159 13.71 -19.87 -20.51
C ASP A 159 12.48 -20.77 -20.28
N LYS A 160 11.28 -20.14 -20.21
CA LYS A 160 9.98 -20.78 -19.96
C LYS A 160 9.83 -21.47 -18.59
N LYS A 161 10.69 -21.15 -17.63
CA LYS A 161 10.59 -21.63 -16.25
C LYS A 161 10.33 -20.47 -15.29
N PRO A 162 9.40 -20.60 -14.34
CA PRO A 162 9.24 -19.64 -13.26
C PRO A 162 10.56 -19.44 -12.52
N VAL A 163 10.89 -18.20 -12.21
CA VAL A 163 12.10 -17.85 -11.42
C VAL A 163 11.76 -17.33 -10.03
N ALA A 164 10.46 -17.30 -9.69
CA ALA A 164 9.98 -16.86 -8.40
C ALA A 164 10.40 -17.83 -7.28
N GLU A 165 10.66 -17.26 -6.11
CA GLU A 165 10.84 -17.99 -4.85
C GLU A 165 9.69 -17.65 -3.90
N ILE A 166 9.53 -18.40 -2.81
CA ILE A 166 8.51 -18.13 -1.80
C ILE A 166 9.14 -17.46 -0.58
N ALA A 167 8.65 -16.26 -0.24
CA ALA A 167 8.95 -15.60 1.02
C ALA A 167 7.92 -16.00 2.08
N THR A 168 8.39 -16.38 3.26
CA THR A 168 7.54 -16.70 4.41
C THR A 168 7.82 -15.77 5.57
N ALA A 169 6.78 -15.50 6.38
CA ALA A 169 6.92 -14.84 7.68
C ALA A 169 5.78 -15.27 8.58
N LEU A 170 6.08 -15.56 9.85
CA LEU A 170 5.06 -15.72 10.87
C LEU A 170 4.52 -14.34 11.27
N ILE A 171 3.23 -14.12 11.00
CA ILE A 171 2.52 -12.91 11.40
C ILE A 171 1.79 -13.19 12.71
N GLU A 172 2.26 -12.59 13.80
CA GLU A 172 1.72 -12.75 15.15
C GLU A 172 0.76 -11.60 15.47
N LYS A 173 -0.46 -11.60 14.90
CA LYS A 173 -1.44 -10.52 15.12
C LYS A 173 -1.64 -10.21 16.63
N PRO A 174 -1.92 -11.19 17.52
CA PRO A 174 -2.06 -10.93 18.95
C PRO A 174 -0.90 -10.14 19.54
N ASN A 175 0.34 -10.53 19.22
CA ASN A 175 1.53 -9.90 19.76
C ASN A 175 1.75 -8.52 19.14
N TRP A 176 1.48 -8.34 17.84
CA TRP A 176 1.49 -7.02 17.20
C TRP A 176 0.53 -6.03 17.86
N TYR A 177 -0.71 -6.46 18.15
CA TYR A 177 -1.67 -5.64 18.88
C TYR A 177 -1.15 -5.28 20.28
N GLN A 178 -0.49 -6.19 21.01
CA GLN A 178 0.12 -5.87 22.30
C GLN A 178 1.25 -4.85 22.21
N HIS A 179 1.93 -4.75 21.06
CA HIS A 179 3.01 -3.79 20.81
C HIS A 179 2.53 -2.45 20.25
N LEU A 180 1.24 -2.30 19.93
CA LEU A 180 0.72 -1.01 19.43
C LEU A 180 0.94 0.10 20.46
N PRO A 181 1.56 1.22 20.07
CA PRO A 181 1.64 2.40 20.93
C PRO A 181 0.26 3.04 21.07
N ILE A 182 0.08 3.84 22.12
CA ILE A 182 -1.20 4.51 22.40
C ILE A 182 -1.61 5.48 21.29
N ASP A 183 -0.63 6.04 20.56
CA ASP A 183 -0.83 6.98 19.46
C ASP A 183 -1.53 6.36 18.24
N ASN A 184 -1.62 5.03 18.15
CA ASN A 184 -2.46 4.36 17.15
C ASN A 184 -3.96 4.55 17.41
N VAL A 185 -4.34 4.92 18.63
CA VAL A 185 -5.71 5.34 18.95
C VAL A 185 -5.82 6.85 18.73
N ARG A 186 -6.37 7.24 17.58
CA ARG A 186 -6.44 8.64 17.13
C ARG A 186 -7.88 9.13 17.24
N LEU A 187 -8.21 9.81 18.33
CA LEU A 187 -9.55 10.33 18.57
C LEU A 187 -9.63 11.83 18.22
N LEU A 188 -10.78 12.26 17.70
CA LEU A 188 -11.05 13.64 17.32
C LEU A 188 -11.27 14.55 18.54
N LYS A 189 -11.76 13.96 19.62
CA LYS A 189 -11.81 14.61 20.93
C LYS A 189 -10.50 14.27 21.64
N ASN A 190 -9.74 15.30 22.01
CA ASN A 190 -8.57 15.12 22.86
C ASN A 190 -9.04 14.75 24.29
N ASP A 191 -9.11 13.45 24.55
CA ASP A 191 -9.56 12.86 25.80
C ASP A 191 -8.62 11.70 26.17
N PRO A 192 -7.54 11.96 26.92
CA PRO A 192 -6.51 10.95 27.22
C PRO A 192 -7.04 9.72 27.97
N ASN A 193 -8.07 9.89 28.81
CA ASN A 193 -8.69 8.78 29.53
C ASN A 193 -9.46 7.87 28.56
N LEU A 194 -10.26 8.47 27.66
CA LEU A 194 -10.94 7.71 26.62
C LEU A 194 -9.94 7.03 25.68
N GLN A 195 -8.86 7.71 25.29
CA GLN A 195 -7.80 7.14 24.45
C GLN A 195 -7.18 5.90 25.11
N LYS A 196 -6.84 5.98 26.40
CA LYS A 196 -6.30 4.85 27.17
C LYS A 196 -7.29 3.69 27.28
N LEU A 197 -8.58 3.97 27.49
CA LEU A 197 -9.63 2.96 27.51
C LEU A 197 -9.74 2.24 26.15
N LYS A 198 -9.82 3.01 25.06
CA LYS A 198 -9.89 2.50 23.69
C LYS A 198 -8.65 1.72 23.29
N TRP A 199 -7.47 2.14 23.75
CA TRP A 199 -6.23 1.41 23.53
C TRP A 199 -6.22 0.05 24.23
N ALA A 200 -6.67 -0.01 25.48
CA ALA A 200 -6.84 -1.28 26.20
C ALA A 200 -7.87 -2.19 25.53
N GLU A 201 -9.01 -1.62 25.08
CA GLU A 201 -10.03 -2.35 24.30
C GLU A 201 -9.43 -2.93 23.00
N LEU A 202 -8.68 -2.11 22.25
CA LEU A 202 -8.04 -2.53 21.00
C LEU A 202 -7.05 -3.68 21.22
N LYS A 203 -6.20 -3.58 22.25
CA LYS A 203 -5.27 -4.65 22.64
C LYS A 203 -6.00 -5.93 23.02
N TYR A 204 -7.10 -5.81 23.77
CA TYR A 204 -7.93 -6.94 24.12
C TYR A 204 -8.54 -7.61 22.88
N LYS A 205 -9.16 -6.85 21.96
CA LYS A 205 -9.70 -7.39 20.71
C LYS A 205 -8.60 -8.08 19.89
N GLY A 206 -7.45 -7.44 19.76
CA GLY A 206 -6.29 -7.97 19.06
C GLY A 206 -5.77 -9.30 19.62
N SER A 207 -5.80 -9.46 20.95
CA SER A 207 -5.40 -10.70 21.64
C SER A 207 -6.22 -11.94 21.26
N LYS A 208 -7.40 -11.74 20.66
CA LYS A 208 -8.31 -12.82 20.23
C LYS A 208 -8.11 -13.23 18.78
N LEU A 209 -7.24 -12.53 18.05
CA LEU A 209 -6.90 -12.87 16.67
C LEU A 209 -5.94 -14.07 16.61
N SER A 210 -5.74 -14.61 15.42
CA SER A 210 -4.88 -15.77 15.19
C SER A 210 -3.53 -15.36 14.60
N ASN A 211 -2.49 -16.12 14.95
CA ASN A 211 -1.23 -16.10 14.20
C ASN A 211 -1.44 -16.76 12.83
N GLN A 212 -0.70 -16.29 11.83
CA GLN A 212 -0.77 -16.85 10.49
C GLN A 212 0.60 -16.84 9.83
N ILE A 213 0.96 -17.93 9.14
CA ILE A 213 2.15 -17.96 8.30
C ILE A 213 1.77 -17.39 6.94
N SER A 214 2.48 -16.36 6.54
CA SER A 214 2.38 -15.76 5.21
C SER A 214 3.23 -16.55 4.21
N HIS A 215 2.73 -16.67 2.98
CA HIS A 215 3.46 -17.21 1.83
C HIS A 215 3.22 -16.28 0.66
N ILE A 216 4.27 -15.63 0.15
CA ILE A 216 4.18 -14.78 -1.03
C ILE A 216 5.24 -15.17 -2.05
N PRO A 217 4.89 -15.40 -3.32
CA PRO A 217 5.89 -15.53 -4.36
C PRO A 217 6.58 -14.19 -4.58
N TYR A 218 7.86 -14.21 -4.89
CA TYR A 218 8.62 -13.01 -5.24
C TYR A 218 9.67 -13.32 -6.29
N LEU A 219 9.93 -12.37 -7.20
CA LEU A 219 11.06 -12.41 -8.11
C LEU A 219 12.33 -11.99 -7.38
N PRO A 220 13.32 -12.89 -7.21
CA PRO A 220 14.52 -12.56 -6.47
C PRO A 220 15.39 -11.51 -7.17
N LEU A 221 16.00 -10.61 -6.41
CA LEU A 221 16.91 -9.58 -6.93
C LEU A 221 18.12 -10.21 -7.65
N ASN A 222 18.59 -11.37 -7.20
CA ASN A 222 19.69 -12.10 -7.85
C ASN A 222 19.29 -12.76 -9.19
N LYS A 223 18.00 -12.78 -9.54
CA LYS A 223 17.50 -13.12 -10.88
C LYS A 223 17.29 -11.88 -11.73
N LEU A 224 16.82 -10.79 -11.10
CA LEU A 224 16.61 -9.49 -11.74
C LEU A 224 17.91 -8.77 -12.09
N PHE A 225 19.01 -9.05 -11.38
CA PHE A 225 20.34 -8.48 -11.62
C PHE A 225 21.40 -9.56 -11.61
N ASP A 226 22.38 -9.44 -12.52
CA ASP A 226 23.57 -10.31 -12.50
C ASP A 226 24.58 -9.88 -11.42
N SER A 227 25.69 -10.61 -11.31
CA SER A 227 26.76 -10.32 -10.35
C SER A 227 27.49 -8.98 -10.58
N LYS A 228 27.24 -8.31 -11.71
CA LYS A 228 27.74 -6.97 -12.04
C LYS A 228 26.64 -5.90 -11.92
N GLU A 229 25.54 -6.22 -11.25
CA GLU A 229 24.36 -5.36 -11.06
C GLU A 229 23.68 -4.93 -12.38
N LYS A 230 23.92 -5.68 -13.46
CA LYS A 230 23.27 -5.44 -14.75
C LYS A 230 21.86 -6.03 -14.73
N ALA A 231 20.88 -5.21 -15.11
CA ALA A 231 19.48 -5.59 -15.14
C ALA A 231 19.18 -6.68 -16.17
N ASN A 232 18.39 -7.68 -15.78
CA ASN A 232 17.86 -8.70 -16.66
C ASN A 232 16.61 -8.17 -17.38
N ASN A 233 16.84 -7.53 -18.53
CA ASN A 233 15.77 -6.92 -19.33
C ASN A 233 14.69 -7.92 -19.78
N ALA A 234 15.00 -9.22 -19.89
CA ALA A 234 14.01 -10.22 -20.28
C ALA A 234 12.93 -10.41 -19.19
N LEU A 235 13.32 -10.33 -17.91
CA LEU A 235 12.39 -10.40 -16.79
C LEU A 235 11.62 -9.07 -16.63
N PHE A 236 12.32 -7.93 -16.64
CA PHE A 236 11.67 -6.63 -16.46
C PHE A 236 10.60 -6.35 -17.52
N LYS A 237 10.84 -6.72 -18.79
CA LYS A 237 9.87 -6.55 -19.89
C LYS A 237 8.56 -7.31 -19.72
N GLN A 238 8.52 -8.32 -18.85
CA GLN A 238 7.30 -9.09 -18.57
C GLN A 238 6.40 -8.41 -17.54
N ILE A 239 6.88 -7.39 -16.82
CA ILE A 239 6.06 -6.63 -15.85
C ILE A 239 5.04 -5.78 -16.64
N PRO A 240 3.73 -6.02 -16.47
CA PRO A 240 2.71 -5.32 -17.24
C PRO A 240 2.51 -3.88 -16.75
N ASN A 241 2.02 -3.02 -17.65
CA ASN A 241 1.66 -1.65 -17.30
C ASN A 241 0.48 -1.63 -16.32
N GLY A 242 0.59 -0.87 -15.23
CA GLY A 242 -0.41 -0.83 -14.17
C GLY A 242 -0.31 -1.97 -13.14
N ALA A 243 0.74 -2.79 -13.18
CA ALA A 243 1.00 -3.77 -12.13
C ALA A 243 1.27 -3.10 -10.78
N ILE A 244 0.91 -3.76 -9.70
CA ILE A 244 1.28 -3.38 -8.35
C ILE A 244 2.56 -4.15 -7.99
N ILE A 245 3.56 -3.42 -7.54
CA ILE A 245 4.86 -3.95 -7.12
C ILE A 245 4.97 -3.84 -5.62
N GLU A 246 5.21 -4.96 -4.95
CA GLU A 246 5.47 -5.02 -3.51
C GLU A 246 6.95 -5.32 -3.26
N ILE A 247 7.58 -4.65 -2.31
CA ILE A 247 8.98 -4.85 -1.95
C ILE A 247 9.10 -5.92 -0.86
N VAL A 248 9.65 -7.07 -1.24
CA VAL A 248 9.65 -8.30 -0.46
C VAL A 248 10.94 -8.45 0.36
N ARG A 249 10.76 -8.76 1.64
CA ARG A 249 11.81 -9.06 2.63
C ARG A 249 11.51 -10.40 3.32
N PRO A 250 11.96 -11.54 2.80
CA PRO A 250 11.65 -12.85 3.37
C PRO A 250 12.00 -12.91 4.87
N ASN A 251 11.01 -13.28 5.68
CA ASN A 251 11.09 -13.40 7.14
C ASN A 251 11.79 -12.22 7.84
N TRP A 252 11.38 -11.00 7.53
CA TRP A 252 11.94 -9.78 8.12
C TRP A 252 11.68 -9.75 9.63
N GLN A 253 12.76 -9.93 10.39
CA GLN A 253 12.75 -10.05 11.85
C GLN A 253 12.44 -8.71 12.52
N LEU A 254 11.17 -8.49 12.84
CA LEU A 254 10.68 -7.26 13.49
C LEU A 254 9.93 -7.52 14.78
N ARG A 255 9.92 -8.78 15.23
CA ARG A 255 9.19 -9.22 16.41
C ARG A 255 9.46 -8.36 17.64
N ASP A 256 10.72 -8.04 17.92
CA ASP A 256 11.08 -7.24 19.09
C ASP A 256 10.68 -5.76 18.97
N LYS A 257 10.45 -5.27 17.75
CA LYS A 257 10.12 -3.86 17.48
C LYS A 257 8.62 -3.61 17.43
N ILE A 258 7.89 -4.51 16.77
CA ILE A 258 6.46 -4.31 16.48
C ILE A 258 5.61 -5.51 16.89
N GLY A 259 6.17 -6.51 17.55
CA GLY A 259 5.44 -7.70 17.99
C GLY A 259 5.25 -8.77 16.92
N THR A 260 5.78 -8.62 15.71
CA THR A 260 5.68 -9.66 14.66
C THR A 260 6.77 -9.52 13.61
N ASN A 261 7.04 -10.59 12.86
CA ASN A 261 7.79 -10.52 11.62
C ASN A 261 6.90 -10.04 10.47
N LEU A 262 7.52 -9.60 9.37
CA LEU A 262 6.85 -9.19 8.13
C LEU A 262 7.57 -9.79 6.92
N ASN A 263 6.93 -9.76 5.75
CA ASN A 263 7.53 -10.14 4.47
C ASN A 263 7.39 -9.08 3.37
N VAL A 264 6.55 -8.06 3.54
CA VAL A 264 6.41 -6.90 2.64
C VAL A 264 6.74 -5.63 3.41
N SER A 265 7.38 -4.67 2.74
CA SER A 265 7.83 -3.42 3.37
C SER A 265 7.43 -2.13 2.65
N HIS A 266 6.99 -2.22 1.39
CA HIS A 266 6.61 -1.08 0.57
C HIS A 266 5.82 -1.54 -0.65
N MET A 267 5.05 -0.64 -1.26
CA MET A 267 4.35 -0.93 -2.52
C MET A 267 4.17 0.33 -3.40
N GLY A 268 3.78 0.09 -4.65
CA GLY A 268 3.44 1.12 -5.64
C GLY A 268 3.08 0.50 -6.98
N PHE A 269 2.90 1.33 -8.00
CA PHE A 269 2.57 0.86 -9.34
C PHE A 269 3.78 0.85 -10.28
N ALA A 270 3.81 -0.10 -11.20
CA ALA A 270 4.73 -0.13 -12.33
C ALA A 270 4.06 0.38 -13.61
N PHE A 271 4.70 1.34 -14.28
CA PHE A 271 4.24 1.86 -15.58
C PHE A 271 5.37 1.92 -16.60
N TRP A 272 5.10 1.56 -17.85
CA TRP A 272 6.03 1.77 -18.97
C TRP A 272 5.76 3.13 -19.60
N ILE A 273 6.60 4.12 -19.27
CA ILE A 273 6.49 5.50 -19.76
C ILE A 273 7.70 5.81 -20.63
N ASN A 274 7.48 6.07 -21.93
CA ASN A 274 8.55 6.37 -22.89
C ASN A 274 9.69 5.32 -22.91
N GLY A 275 9.35 4.04 -22.76
CA GLY A 275 10.31 2.93 -22.73
C GLY A 275 11.03 2.73 -21.40
N VAL A 276 10.73 3.53 -20.37
CA VAL A 276 11.26 3.36 -19.02
C VAL A 276 10.21 2.72 -18.12
N LEU A 277 10.61 1.67 -17.40
CA LEU A 277 9.77 1.07 -16.36
C LEU A 277 9.85 1.91 -15.08
N VAL A 278 8.81 2.69 -14.86
CA VAL A 278 8.63 3.60 -13.72
C VAL A 278 7.97 2.87 -12.56
N PHE A 279 8.48 3.09 -11.35
CA PHE A 279 7.85 2.76 -10.09
C PHE A 279 7.25 4.03 -9.48
N ARG A 280 5.92 4.13 -9.54
CA ARG A 280 5.13 5.26 -9.02
C ARG A 280 4.61 4.93 -7.62
N GLN A 281 5.10 5.66 -6.62
CA GLN A 281 4.84 5.34 -5.21
C GLN A 281 4.88 6.57 -4.30
N ALA A 282 4.22 6.50 -3.13
CA ALA A 282 4.37 7.46 -2.06
C ALA A 282 5.62 7.15 -1.23
N SER A 283 6.63 8.02 -1.31
CA SER A 283 7.95 7.78 -0.71
C SER A 283 8.15 8.58 0.56
N SER A 284 8.48 7.90 1.67
CA SER A 284 8.98 8.58 2.87
C SER A 284 10.32 9.30 2.61
N ASN A 285 11.22 8.66 1.85
CA ASN A 285 12.55 9.20 1.52
C ASN A 285 12.49 10.50 0.71
N PHE A 286 11.53 10.62 -0.21
CA PHE A 286 11.29 11.86 -0.97
C PHE A 286 10.21 12.75 -0.34
N SER A 287 9.58 12.29 0.73
CA SER A 287 8.46 12.92 1.42
C SER A 287 7.27 13.27 0.51
N LYS A 288 7.08 12.52 -0.58
CA LYS A 288 5.99 12.73 -1.55
C LYS A 288 5.74 11.51 -2.45
N THR A 289 4.62 11.51 -3.15
CA THR A 289 4.38 10.64 -4.31
C THR A 289 5.28 11.03 -5.48
N ILE A 290 5.94 10.04 -6.07
CA ILE A 290 7.01 10.27 -7.04
C ILE A 290 7.16 9.09 -8.00
N ASP A 291 7.62 9.41 -9.21
CA ASP A 291 8.09 8.45 -10.20
C ASP A 291 9.61 8.27 -10.08
N VAL A 292 10.04 7.02 -9.96
CA VAL A 292 11.46 6.63 -10.05
C VAL A 292 11.61 5.48 -11.05
N SER A 293 12.79 5.30 -11.63
CA SER A 293 13.09 4.10 -12.42
C SER A 293 13.01 2.86 -11.51
N LEU A 294 12.14 1.89 -11.83
CA LEU A 294 12.01 0.65 -11.04
C LEU A 294 13.33 -0.12 -11.03
N ILE A 295 14.02 -0.15 -12.17
CA ILE A 295 15.31 -0.84 -12.31
C ILE A 295 16.34 -0.19 -11.40
N ASP A 296 16.46 1.14 -11.39
CA ASP A 296 17.44 1.82 -10.55
C ASP A 296 17.08 1.74 -9.06
N TYR A 297 15.78 1.82 -8.74
CA TYR A 297 15.27 1.62 -7.39
C TYR A 297 15.64 0.24 -6.84
N LEU A 298 15.43 -0.83 -7.62
CA LEU A 298 15.76 -2.19 -7.21
C LEU A 298 17.26 -2.49 -7.23
N ARG A 299 18.02 -1.84 -8.13
CA ARG A 299 19.50 -1.93 -8.08
C ARG A 299 20.03 -1.36 -6.77
N GLU A 300 19.51 -0.21 -6.34
CA GLU A 300 19.87 0.35 -5.02
C GLU A 300 19.44 -0.58 -3.87
N ALA A 301 18.29 -1.25 -4.01
CA ALA A 301 17.81 -2.19 -3.01
C ALA A 301 18.70 -3.43 -2.81
N LEU A 302 19.60 -3.76 -3.76
CA LEU A 302 20.62 -4.82 -3.60
C LEU A 302 21.51 -4.60 -2.36
N LYS A 303 21.69 -3.34 -1.94
CA LYS A 303 22.50 -2.99 -0.75
C LYS A 303 21.79 -3.32 0.56
N SER A 304 20.47 -3.54 0.53
CA SER A 304 19.72 -3.89 1.73
C SER A 304 19.99 -5.34 2.12
N PRO A 305 20.33 -5.63 3.39
CA PRO A 305 20.53 -7.01 3.82
C PRO A 305 19.22 -7.81 3.82
N THR A 306 18.07 -7.14 3.85
CA THR A 306 16.75 -7.75 4.07
C THR A 306 15.84 -7.74 2.85
N ILE A 307 16.00 -6.81 1.90
CA ILE A 307 15.21 -6.83 0.65
C ILE A 307 15.78 -7.91 -0.26
N LYS A 308 14.91 -8.80 -0.73
CA LYS A 308 15.31 -9.90 -1.62
C LYS A 308 14.58 -9.92 -2.94
N GLY A 309 13.53 -9.13 -3.15
CA GLY A 309 12.93 -9.00 -4.46
C GLY A 309 11.57 -8.32 -4.44
N ILE A 310 10.74 -8.67 -5.42
CA ILE A 310 9.43 -8.05 -5.63
C ILE A 310 8.34 -9.09 -5.84
N ASN A 311 7.15 -8.84 -5.28
CA ASN A 311 5.91 -9.50 -5.72
C ASN A 311 5.23 -8.60 -6.76
N ILE A 312 4.51 -9.21 -7.70
CA ILE A 312 3.86 -8.52 -8.81
C ILE A 312 2.40 -8.96 -8.89
N GLN A 313 1.48 -8.00 -8.70
CA GLN A 313 0.05 -8.21 -8.87
C GLN A 313 -0.50 -7.38 -10.04
N ILE A 314 -1.57 -7.86 -10.66
CA ILE A 314 -2.34 -7.10 -11.66
C ILE A 314 -3.76 -6.83 -11.16
N VAL A 315 -4.36 -5.76 -11.67
CA VAL A 315 -5.79 -5.49 -11.49
C VAL A 315 -6.59 -6.35 -12.46
N LYS A 316 -7.40 -7.27 -11.93
CA LYS A 316 -8.11 -8.27 -12.71
C LYS A 316 -9.31 -7.70 -13.49
N PRO A 317 -10.15 -6.81 -12.92
CA PRO A 317 -11.23 -6.17 -13.66
C PRO A 317 -10.69 -5.33 -14.81
N GLN A 318 -11.20 -5.57 -16.03
CA GLN A 318 -10.77 -4.85 -17.23
C GLN A 318 -11.46 -3.48 -17.39
N GLU A 319 -12.61 -3.32 -16.74
CA GLU A 319 -13.48 -2.14 -16.84
C GLU A 319 -13.94 -1.71 -15.43
N PRO A 320 -14.18 -0.40 -15.20
CA PRO A 320 -14.75 0.06 -13.95
C PRO A 320 -16.20 -0.42 -13.78
N THR A 321 -16.69 -0.46 -12.55
CA THR A 321 -18.04 -0.89 -12.19
C THR A 321 -18.68 0.05 -11.15
N LYS A 322 -20.01 -0.05 -10.99
CA LYS A 322 -20.77 0.70 -9.98
C LYS A 322 -20.80 -0.05 -8.65
#